data_AF-U4L300-F1
#
_entry.id   AF-U4L300-F1
#
_cell.length_a   1.000
_cell.length_b   1.000
_cell.length_c   1.000
_cell.angle_alpha   90.00
_cell.angle_beta   90.00
_cell.angle_gamma   90.00
#
_symmetry.space_group_name_H-M   'P 1'
#
loop_
_entity.id
_entity.type
_entity.pdbx_description
1 polymer ?
#
loop_
_entity_poly.entity_id
_entity_poly.type
_entity_poly.pdbx_seq_one_letter_code
_entity_poly.pdbx_strand_id
1 'polypeptide(L)'
;MASLGDQTMETKKTAVSVDPAKNKQSAHLSEIQLMLLRNAEEGKRLSEMLANESKSVQDLQQQIDQLTEENDLLAKGYRELEEDNNQLVEEISQLKGQLAMDNVQPDTQLKEAREVAIEQLKAQPIMQDMINKLVEEKTELEEELSKLKEHHHNSTAEMQKQVQELEEQKAGWDKEVEFLRQKEIHLQKEVDKTGQDGFSKDMAMVLKRYYEMEEQFGQAKTSIKRVVKTVLAEKEKIFQQVQEHIVENEKRMQENLMDNEKKMQELVQKRLFETEDHLQRQVEGRLTENEKQIEQRLVANEVKIWGHAQEIQQKVKENIVEHDQKIMESLAKNDQQIKESIAQHDEQIKESIAKHNQKIKKSLVEHDQKIKEGIAELSGETVNKQGYFTRMIPMKEIPNDMTQITGAYGGGCLYVQRDKIATYDNFRNLIKSVWGLDLKLYSDYYRTNGVNGYSYEHWHTHYLKFQSITITPYHNNSDYHLMNCTC
;
A
#
# COMPACT_ATOMS: atom_id res chain seq x y z
N MET A 1 -110.96 -1.89 19.05
CA MET A 1 -111.52 -3.22 18.70
C MET A 1 -110.66 -4.25 19.42
N ALA A 2 -111.13 -5.16 20.26
CA ALA A 2 -112.44 -5.47 20.83
C ALA A 2 -112.14 -6.12 22.21
N SER A 3 -112.89 -5.75 23.25
CA SER A 3 -113.82 -6.64 23.96
C SER A 3 -113.14 -7.54 25.01
N LEU A 4 -113.22 -7.19 26.30
CA LEU A 4 -114.28 -7.61 27.25
C LEU A 4 -114.13 -9.08 27.68
N GLY A 5 -114.02 -9.30 28.99
CA GLY A 5 -114.02 -10.64 29.56
C GLY A 5 -113.74 -10.68 31.05
N ASP A 6 -114.46 -9.86 31.81
CA ASP A 6 -114.59 -9.98 33.26
C ASP A 6 -115.37 -11.28 33.56
N GLN A 7 -114.80 -12.19 34.37
CA GLN A 7 -115.55 -13.29 34.96
C GLN A 7 -114.93 -13.77 36.27
N THR A 8 -115.60 -13.36 37.33
CA THR A 8 -115.57 -13.85 38.70
C THR A 8 -116.01 -15.32 38.72
N MET A 9 -115.20 -16.24 39.25
CA MET A 9 -115.62 -17.60 39.61
C MET A 9 -114.81 -18.11 40.82
N GLU A 10 -115.52 -18.20 41.94
CA GLU A 10 -115.47 -19.21 43.01
C GLU A 10 -114.13 -19.77 43.51
N THR A 11 -113.85 -19.46 44.78
CA THR A 11 -112.87 -20.10 45.66
C THR A 11 -113.28 -21.53 46.04
N LYS A 12 -112.96 -22.51 45.19
CA LYS A 12 -113.00 -23.93 45.55
C LYS A 12 -111.73 -24.31 46.30
N LYS A 13 -111.80 -24.27 47.65
CA LYS A 13 -110.83 -24.90 48.56
C LYS A 13 -110.76 -26.39 48.25
N THR A 14 -109.81 -26.77 47.42
CA THR A 14 -109.40 -28.16 47.21
C THR A 14 -108.05 -28.30 47.90
N ALA A 15 -108.05 -28.89 49.09
CA ALA A 15 -106.83 -29.29 49.78
C ALA A 15 -106.19 -30.42 48.96
N VAL A 16 -105.37 -30.05 47.97
CA VAL A 16 -104.46 -30.96 47.30
C VAL A 16 -103.35 -31.24 48.30
N SER A 17 -103.36 -32.45 48.84
CA SER A 17 -102.21 -33.06 49.51
C SER A 17 -101.03 -33.01 48.54
N VAL A 18 -100.18 -32.01 48.72
CA VAL A 18 -98.91 -31.88 47.99
C VAL A 18 -98.00 -32.94 48.55
N ASP A 19 -97.88 -34.03 47.79
CA ASP A 19 -96.91 -35.09 48.02
C ASP A 19 -95.49 -34.47 48.07
N PRO A 20 -94.80 -34.49 49.22
CA PRO A 20 -93.48 -33.86 49.38
C PRO A 20 -92.40 -34.47 48.47
N ALA A 21 -92.67 -35.60 47.80
CA ALA A 21 -91.80 -36.18 46.79
C ALA A 21 -91.80 -35.41 45.46
N LYS A 22 -92.94 -34.85 45.02
CA LYS A 22 -93.03 -34.07 43.76
C LYS A 22 -92.37 -32.70 43.85
N ASN A 23 -92.37 -32.09 45.04
CA ASN A 23 -91.75 -30.79 45.26
C ASN A 23 -90.20 -30.87 45.30
N LYS A 24 -89.64 -32.00 45.75
CA LYS A 24 -88.20 -32.27 45.68
C LYS A 24 -87.71 -32.48 44.25
N GLN A 25 -88.48 -33.14 43.39
CA GLN A 25 -88.13 -33.28 41.97
C GLN A 25 -88.14 -31.93 41.25
N SER A 26 -89.13 -31.06 41.52
CA SER A 26 -89.17 -29.72 40.94
C SER A 26 -87.98 -28.85 41.39
N ALA A 27 -87.60 -28.91 42.67
CA ALA A 27 -86.43 -28.20 43.19
C ALA A 27 -85.12 -28.69 42.55
N HIS A 28 -84.99 -30.02 42.41
CA HIS A 28 -83.79 -30.62 41.80
C HIS A 28 -83.67 -30.28 40.31
N LEU A 29 -84.79 -30.16 39.59
CA LEU A 29 -84.81 -29.75 38.19
C LEU A 29 -84.42 -28.28 38.02
N SER A 30 -84.90 -27.40 38.90
CA SER A 30 -84.52 -25.99 38.92
C SER A 30 -83.03 -25.80 39.26
N GLU A 31 -82.48 -26.64 40.14
CA GLU A 31 -81.05 -26.62 40.49
C GLU A 31 -80.17 -27.05 39.31
N ILE A 32 -80.58 -28.08 38.56
CA ILE A 32 -79.90 -28.50 37.33
C ILE A 32 -79.97 -27.42 36.24
N GLN A 33 -81.11 -26.75 36.09
CA GLN A 33 -81.25 -25.62 35.16
C GLN A 33 -80.33 -24.46 35.52
N LEU A 34 -80.19 -24.15 36.81
CA LEU A 34 -79.25 -23.14 37.31
C LEU A 34 -77.79 -23.52 37.06
N MET A 35 -77.41 -24.79 37.25
CA MET A 35 -76.06 -25.27 36.93
C MET A 35 -75.76 -25.17 35.43
N LEU A 36 -76.72 -25.55 34.57
CA LEU A 36 -76.56 -25.45 33.12
C LEU A 36 -76.43 -23.99 32.67
N LEU A 37 -77.19 -23.07 33.27
CA LEU A 37 -77.08 -21.64 32.97
C LEU A 37 -75.71 -21.08 33.37
N ARG A 38 -75.22 -21.45 34.56
CA ARG A 38 -73.90 -21.03 35.05
C ARG A 38 -72.78 -21.55 34.16
N ASN A 39 -72.84 -22.82 33.77
CA ASN A 39 -71.85 -23.41 32.86
C ASN A 39 -71.87 -22.74 31.47
N ALA A 40 -73.05 -22.32 30.98
CA ALA A 40 -73.16 -21.59 29.73
C ALA A 40 -72.55 -20.17 29.83
N GLU A 41 -72.73 -19.48 30.96
CA GLU A 41 -72.08 -18.19 31.22
C GLU A 41 -70.56 -18.31 31.38
N GLU A 42 -70.08 -19.36 32.06
CA GLU A 42 -68.64 -19.65 32.18
C GLU A 42 -68.04 -19.98 30.81
N GLY A 43 -68.73 -20.77 29.98
CA GLY A 43 -68.32 -21.04 28.60
C GLY A 43 -68.23 -19.78 27.75
N LYS A 44 -69.19 -18.85 27.90
CA LYS A 44 -69.16 -17.55 27.22
C LYS A 44 -67.97 -16.69 27.67
N ARG A 45 -67.69 -16.63 28.98
CA ARG A 45 -66.52 -15.90 29.52
C ARG A 45 -65.20 -16.46 29.01
N LEU A 46 -65.05 -17.79 28.97
CA LEU A 46 -63.86 -18.43 28.42
C LEU A 46 -63.69 -18.15 26.92
N SER A 47 -64.78 -18.12 26.16
CA SER A 47 -64.74 -17.74 24.74
C SER A 47 -64.34 -16.28 24.52
N GLU A 48 -64.77 -15.36 25.38
CA GLU A 48 -64.38 -13.94 25.33
C GLU A 48 -62.90 -13.76 25.72
N MET A 49 -62.42 -14.51 26.73
CA MET A 49 -61.00 -14.52 27.10
C MET A 49 -60.11 -15.03 25.97
N LEU A 50 -60.49 -16.14 25.32
CA LEU A 50 -59.76 -16.69 24.18
C LEU A 50 -59.74 -15.74 22.98
N ALA A 51 -60.83 -15.00 22.73
CA ALA A 51 -60.86 -13.99 21.68
C ALA A 51 -59.92 -12.81 21.98
N ASN A 52 -59.82 -12.39 23.25
CA ASN A 52 -58.88 -11.35 23.68
C ASN A 52 -57.42 -11.81 23.60
N GLU A 53 -57.12 -13.04 24.00
CA GLU A 53 -55.78 -13.62 23.83
C GLU A 53 -55.41 -13.74 22.36
N SER A 54 -56.33 -14.19 21.51
CA SER A 54 -56.11 -14.25 20.06
C SER A 54 -55.81 -12.88 19.45
N LYS A 55 -56.44 -11.81 19.96
CA LYS A 55 -56.17 -10.44 19.52
C LYS A 55 -54.81 -9.96 19.98
N SER A 56 -54.44 -10.24 21.24
CA SER A 56 -53.11 -9.94 21.77
C SER A 56 -51.99 -10.65 20.99
N VAL A 57 -52.21 -11.90 20.55
CA VAL A 57 -51.25 -12.64 19.72
C VAL A 57 -51.11 -12.01 18.34
N GLN A 58 -52.20 -11.52 17.73
CA GLN A 58 -52.11 -10.80 16.45
C GLN A 58 -51.35 -9.47 16.59
N ASP A 59 -51.59 -8.73 17.66
CA ASP A 59 -50.88 -7.46 17.93
C ASP A 59 -49.37 -7.70 18.13
N LEU A 60 -48.99 -8.76 18.87
CA LEU A 60 -47.59 -9.16 19.02
C LEU A 60 -46.96 -9.61 17.70
N GLN A 61 -47.69 -10.35 16.86
CA GLN A 61 -47.19 -10.74 15.55
C GLN A 61 -46.93 -9.53 14.65
N GLN A 62 -47.82 -8.54 14.69
CA GLN A 62 -47.64 -7.30 13.94
C GLN A 62 -46.41 -6.51 14.43
N GLN A 63 -46.15 -6.47 15.74
CA GLN A 63 -44.93 -5.86 16.29
C GLN A 63 -43.66 -6.59 15.85
N ILE A 64 -43.68 -7.93 15.80
CA ILE A 64 -42.55 -8.73 15.31
C ILE A 64 -42.25 -8.42 13.85
N ASP A 65 -43.28 -8.31 13.00
CA ASP A 65 -43.11 -8.00 11.58
C ASP A 65 -42.52 -6.60 11.40
N GLN A 66 -42.97 -5.61 12.17
CA GLN A 66 -42.41 -4.25 12.18
C GLN A 66 -40.95 -4.22 12.62
N LEU A 67 -40.61 -4.89 13.72
CA LEU A 67 -39.22 -4.99 14.21
C LEU A 67 -38.31 -5.72 13.21
N THR A 68 -38.86 -6.64 12.43
CA THR A 68 -38.11 -7.34 11.38
C THR A 68 -37.77 -6.38 10.23
N GLU A 69 -38.74 -5.58 9.79
CA GLU A 69 -38.53 -4.57 8.74
C GLU A 69 -37.52 -3.49 9.18
N GLU A 70 -37.61 -3.03 10.44
CA GLU A 70 -36.65 -2.08 11.00
C GLU A 70 -35.23 -2.64 11.07
N ASN A 71 -35.07 -3.92 11.42
CA ASN A 71 -33.77 -4.57 11.44
C ASN A 71 -33.17 -4.70 10.04
N ASP A 72 -33.98 -4.97 9.01
CA ASP A 72 -33.52 -5.01 7.62
C ASP A 72 -33.06 -3.62 7.14
N LEU A 73 -33.77 -2.56 7.53
CA LEU A 73 -33.38 -1.18 7.24
C LEU A 73 -32.09 -0.80 7.98
N LEU A 74 -31.94 -1.15 9.26
CA LEU A 74 -30.71 -0.95 10.02
C LEU A 74 -29.53 -1.69 9.38
N ALA A 75 -29.72 -2.95 9.01
CA ALA A 75 -28.69 -3.75 8.34
C ALA A 75 -28.26 -3.14 7.01
N LYS A 76 -29.19 -2.51 6.28
CA LYS A 76 -28.87 -1.76 5.07
C LYS A 76 -28.05 -0.50 5.38
N GLY A 77 -28.43 0.27 6.40
CA GLY A 77 -27.68 1.44 6.85
C GLY A 77 -26.26 1.10 7.33
N TYR A 78 -26.07 -0.04 8.00
CA TYR A 78 -24.73 -0.52 8.38
C TYR A 78 -23.84 -0.83 7.18
N ARG A 79 -24.39 -1.42 6.10
CA ARG A 79 -23.64 -1.68 4.87
C ARG A 79 -23.21 -0.39 4.17
N GLU A 80 -24.11 0.59 4.11
CA GLU A 80 -23.80 1.91 3.53
C GLU A 80 -22.71 2.63 4.33
N LEU A 81 -22.77 2.60 5.67
CA LEU A 81 -21.71 3.10 6.55
C LEU A 81 -20.36 2.40 6.37
N GLU A 82 -20.38 1.09 6.12
CA GLU A 82 -19.17 0.31 5.86
C GLU A 82 -18.53 0.69 4.51
N GLU A 83 -19.34 0.89 3.48
CA GLU A 83 -18.89 1.42 2.18
C GLU A 83 -18.28 2.82 2.32
N ASP A 84 -18.96 3.74 3.01
CA ASP A 84 -18.46 5.10 3.28
C ASP A 84 -17.15 5.09 4.06
N ASN A 85 -17.03 4.23 5.09
CA ASN A 85 -15.79 4.09 5.87
C ASN A 85 -14.64 3.56 5.01
N ASN A 86 -14.91 2.56 4.15
CA ASN A 86 -13.89 2.03 3.24
C ASN A 86 -13.41 3.12 2.27
N GLN A 87 -14.32 3.97 1.79
CA GLN A 87 -13.98 5.09 0.92
C GLN A 87 -13.14 6.15 1.65
N LEU A 88 -13.48 6.49 2.90
CA LEU A 88 -12.67 7.39 3.74
C LEU A 88 -11.26 6.84 4.00
N VAL A 89 -11.13 5.52 4.24
CA VAL A 89 -9.82 4.88 4.43
C VAL A 89 -8.96 4.96 3.17
N GLU A 90 -9.57 4.80 1.99
CA GLU A 90 -8.91 4.97 0.70
C GLU A 90 -8.43 6.43 0.52
N GLU A 91 -9.28 7.41 0.81
CA GLU A 91 -8.94 8.84 0.74
C GLU A 91 -7.82 9.23 1.71
N ILE A 92 -7.86 8.75 2.96
CA ILE A 92 -6.79 8.96 3.95
C ILE A 92 -5.48 8.35 3.45
N SER A 93 -5.52 7.17 2.81
CA SER A 93 -4.34 6.53 2.25
C SER A 93 -3.74 7.32 1.08
N GLN A 94 -4.59 7.88 0.21
CA GLN A 94 -4.17 8.76 -0.88
C GLN A 94 -3.56 10.07 -0.36
N LEU A 95 -4.21 10.73 0.62
CA LEU A 95 -3.69 11.95 1.26
C LEU A 95 -2.36 11.70 1.97
N LYS A 96 -2.21 10.56 2.65
CA LYS A 96 -0.94 10.16 3.28
C LYS A 96 0.17 9.94 2.25
N GLY A 97 -0.17 9.41 1.07
CA GLY A 97 0.76 9.30 -0.07
C GLY A 97 1.20 10.67 -0.62
N GLN A 98 0.29 11.63 -0.69
CA GLN A 98 0.58 13.01 -1.12
C GLN A 98 1.44 13.76 -0.08
N LEU A 99 1.10 13.65 1.21
CA LEU A 99 1.87 14.23 2.33
C LEU A 99 3.29 13.67 2.44
N ALA A 100 3.53 12.43 2.01
CA ALA A 100 4.88 11.86 1.96
C ALA A 100 5.76 12.49 0.87
N MET A 101 5.19 13.20 -0.11
CA MET A 101 5.93 13.91 -1.15
C MET A 101 6.27 15.36 -0.76
N ASP A 102 5.47 15.99 0.09
CA ASP A 102 5.66 17.37 0.54
C ASP A 102 6.28 17.41 1.94
N ASN A 103 7.59 17.60 1.99
CA ASN A 103 8.36 17.70 3.23
C ASN A 103 8.09 19.04 3.94
N VAL A 104 6.93 19.20 4.60
CA VAL A 104 6.62 20.32 5.49
C VAL A 104 5.86 19.85 6.74
N GLN A 105 6.47 20.15 7.89
CA GLN A 105 6.04 20.17 9.30
C GLN A 105 4.56 19.82 9.63
N PRO A 106 4.24 18.83 10.51
CA PRO A 106 2.94 18.15 10.51
C PRO A 106 1.92 18.50 11.62
N ASP A 107 2.18 19.44 12.54
CA ASP A 107 1.37 19.49 13.78
C ASP A 107 0.09 20.33 13.72
N THR A 108 -0.04 21.29 12.79
CA THR A 108 -1.21 22.19 12.77
C THR A 108 -2.33 21.68 11.86
N GLN A 109 -1.99 21.10 10.71
CA GLN A 109 -2.98 20.64 9.71
C GLN A 109 -3.68 19.33 10.13
N LEU A 110 -3.02 18.47 10.88
CA LEU A 110 -3.61 17.22 11.38
C LEU A 110 -4.73 17.49 12.41
N LYS A 111 -4.61 18.59 13.17
CA LYS A 111 -5.59 18.96 14.19
C LYS A 111 -6.85 19.55 13.57
N GLU A 112 -6.70 20.42 12.58
CA GLU A 112 -7.84 20.94 11.80
C GLU A 112 -8.53 19.84 10.99
N ALA A 113 -7.79 18.93 10.37
CA ALA A 113 -8.37 17.79 9.65
C ALA A 113 -9.18 16.85 10.57
N ARG A 114 -8.74 16.67 11.82
CA ARG A 114 -9.49 15.90 12.83
C ARG A 114 -10.78 16.61 13.26
N GLU A 115 -10.75 17.92 13.49
CA GLU A 115 -11.96 18.67 13.88
C GLU A 115 -13.00 18.70 12.75
N VAL A 116 -12.56 18.83 11.50
CA VAL A 116 -13.45 18.78 10.33
C VAL A 116 -14.07 17.39 10.16
N ALA A 117 -13.30 16.31 10.33
CA ALA A 117 -13.82 14.94 10.27
C ALA A 117 -14.82 14.64 11.39
N ILE A 118 -14.60 15.19 12.60
CA ILE A 118 -15.53 15.05 13.73
C ILE A 118 -16.85 15.80 13.46
N GLU A 119 -16.80 17.00 12.87
CA GLU A 119 -18.01 17.73 12.50
C GLU A 119 -18.75 17.10 11.31
N GLN A 120 -18.04 16.52 10.33
CA GLN A 120 -18.67 15.75 9.26
C GLN A 120 -19.35 14.48 9.77
N LEU A 121 -18.75 13.78 10.74
CA LEU A 121 -19.37 12.62 11.37
C LEU A 121 -20.63 13.00 12.15
N LYS A 122 -20.65 14.13 12.85
CA LYS A 122 -21.88 14.63 13.51
C LYS A 122 -22.96 15.05 12.51
N ALA A 123 -22.59 15.45 11.31
CA ALA A 123 -23.52 15.85 10.25
C ALA A 123 -24.06 14.66 9.44
N GLN A 124 -23.60 13.42 9.69
CA GLN A 124 -24.12 12.25 8.99
C GLN A 124 -25.58 11.96 9.42
N PRO A 125 -26.53 11.88 8.47
CA PRO A 125 -27.95 11.71 8.77
C PRO A 125 -28.26 10.43 9.55
N ILE A 126 -27.44 9.37 9.39
CA ILE A 126 -27.64 8.07 10.05
C ILE A 126 -27.39 8.18 11.57
N MET A 127 -26.37 8.93 11.99
CA MET A 127 -26.10 9.15 13.42
C MET A 127 -27.20 10.02 14.05
N GLN A 128 -27.71 10.99 13.30
CA GLN A 128 -28.82 11.81 13.76
C GLN A 128 -30.13 11.00 13.89
N ASP A 129 -30.35 10.04 12.99
CA ASP A 129 -31.51 9.14 13.02
C ASP A 129 -31.45 8.17 14.21
N MET A 130 -30.27 7.59 14.49
CA MET A 130 -30.05 6.79 15.70
C MET A 130 -30.26 7.60 16.98
N ILE A 131 -29.80 8.85 17.01
CA ILE A 131 -30.04 9.76 18.15
C ILE A 131 -31.53 10.02 18.32
N ASN A 132 -32.27 10.24 17.22
CA ASN A 132 -33.71 10.47 17.29
C ASN A 132 -34.47 9.23 17.78
N LYS A 133 -34.09 8.03 17.31
CA LYS A 133 -34.70 6.76 17.73
C LYS A 133 -34.50 6.49 19.23
N LEU A 134 -33.29 6.75 19.74
CA LEU A 134 -32.99 6.64 21.17
C LEU A 134 -33.76 7.68 22.02
N VAL A 135 -34.02 8.86 21.47
CA VAL A 135 -34.86 9.88 22.13
C VAL A 135 -36.32 9.42 22.18
N GLU A 136 -36.82 8.78 21.12
CA GLU A 136 -38.20 8.29 21.03
C GLU A 136 -38.46 7.12 21.99
N GLU A 137 -37.57 6.11 22.03
CA GLU A 137 -37.62 5.01 23.01
C GLU A 137 -37.59 5.51 24.46
N LYS A 138 -36.76 6.54 24.74
CA LYS A 138 -36.71 7.16 26.06
C LYS A 138 -38.05 7.79 26.43
N THR A 139 -38.72 8.46 25.48
CA THR A 139 -40.01 9.09 25.75
C THR A 139 -41.13 8.08 25.99
N GLU A 140 -41.14 6.95 25.29
CA GLU A 140 -42.12 5.87 25.52
C GLU A 140 -41.95 5.23 26.90
N LEU A 141 -40.70 4.94 27.30
CA LEU A 141 -40.40 4.42 28.64
C LEU A 141 -40.80 5.38 29.76
N GLU A 142 -40.62 6.69 29.55
CA GLU A 142 -41.08 7.70 30.51
C GLU A 142 -42.62 7.74 30.61
N GLU A 143 -43.34 7.50 29.52
CA GLU A 143 -44.81 7.45 29.51
C GLU A 143 -45.36 6.19 30.20
N GLU A 144 -44.77 5.01 29.96
CA GLU A 144 -45.12 3.77 30.65
C GLU A 144 -44.90 3.88 32.16
N LEU A 145 -43.77 4.49 32.56
CA LEU A 145 -43.44 4.72 33.97
C LEU A 145 -44.45 5.68 34.63
N SER A 146 -44.98 6.64 33.87
CA SER A 146 -46.05 7.54 34.31
C SER A 146 -47.39 6.80 34.50
N LYS A 147 -47.79 5.96 33.54
CA LYS A 147 -49.00 5.11 33.63
C LYS A 147 -48.95 4.14 34.82
N LEU A 148 -47.78 3.55 35.10
CA LEU A 148 -47.59 2.66 36.24
C LEU A 148 -47.74 3.40 37.58
N LYS A 149 -47.19 4.62 37.68
CA LYS A 149 -47.36 5.49 38.86
C LYS A 149 -48.82 5.85 39.09
N GLU A 150 -49.57 6.14 38.04
CA GLU A 150 -51.00 6.46 38.12
C GLU A 150 -51.83 5.26 38.60
N HIS A 151 -51.55 4.07 38.09
CA HIS A 151 -52.20 2.83 38.55
C HIS A 151 -51.95 2.56 40.04
N HIS A 152 -50.71 2.75 40.52
CA HIS A 152 -50.38 2.61 41.94
C HIS A 152 -51.11 3.66 42.80
N HIS A 153 -51.26 4.89 42.30
CA HIS A 153 -52.00 5.94 43.00
C HIS A 153 -53.49 5.62 43.12
N ASN A 154 -54.10 5.10 42.05
CA ASN A 154 -55.52 4.71 42.04
C ASN A 154 -55.81 3.53 42.98
N SER A 155 -54.94 2.51 42.99
CA SER A 155 -55.07 1.38 43.93
C SER A 155 -54.89 1.83 45.40
N THR A 156 -53.99 2.78 45.65
CA THR A 156 -53.81 3.37 46.98
C THR A 156 -55.04 4.18 47.42
N ALA A 157 -55.62 4.96 46.50
CA ALA A 157 -56.83 5.73 46.76
C ALA A 157 -58.05 4.84 47.04
N GLU A 158 -58.17 3.70 46.36
CA GLU A 158 -59.24 2.74 46.60
C GLU A 158 -59.13 2.05 47.97
N MET A 159 -57.91 1.68 48.39
CA MET A 159 -57.66 1.21 49.75
C MET A 159 -57.97 2.28 50.81
N GLN A 160 -57.60 3.54 50.56
CA GLN A 160 -57.92 4.65 51.46
C GLN A 160 -59.43 4.86 51.59
N LYS A 161 -60.18 4.73 50.49
CA LYS A 161 -61.65 4.81 50.50
C LYS A 161 -62.27 3.70 51.35
N GLN A 162 -61.76 2.47 51.26
CA GLN A 162 -62.22 1.36 52.10
C GLN A 162 -61.90 1.58 53.59
N VAL A 163 -60.72 2.14 53.89
CA VAL A 163 -60.35 2.50 55.28
C VAL A 163 -61.29 3.59 55.81
N GLN A 164 -61.59 4.61 55.01
CA GLN A 164 -62.50 5.68 55.40
C GLN A 164 -63.93 5.16 55.65
N GLU A 165 -64.43 4.26 54.80
CA GLU A 165 -65.75 3.65 54.97
C GLU A 165 -65.84 2.83 56.27
N LEU A 166 -64.76 2.12 56.63
CA LEU A 166 -64.66 1.41 57.92
C LEU A 166 -64.60 2.37 59.11
N GLU A 167 -63.94 3.52 58.98
CA GLU A 167 -63.93 4.56 60.02
C GLU A 167 -65.30 5.19 60.22
N GLU A 168 -66.05 5.43 59.14
CA GLU A 168 -67.43 5.91 59.20
C GLU A 168 -68.37 4.90 59.86
N GLN A 169 -68.24 3.62 59.54
CA GLN A 169 -68.99 2.54 60.21
C GLN A 169 -68.68 2.50 61.71
N LYS A 170 -67.40 2.60 62.09
CA LYS A 170 -66.97 2.67 63.49
C LYS A 170 -67.58 3.89 64.20
N ALA A 171 -67.54 5.07 63.58
CA ALA A 171 -68.14 6.28 64.14
C ALA A 171 -69.66 6.17 64.31
N GLY A 172 -70.34 5.48 63.37
CA GLY A 172 -71.75 5.14 63.49
C GLY A 172 -72.05 4.28 64.72
N TRP A 173 -71.20 3.29 64.99
CA TRP A 173 -71.33 2.43 66.15
C TRP A 173 -71.04 3.16 67.46
N ASP A 174 -70.04 4.05 67.48
CA ASP A 174 -69.74 4.88 68.65
C ASP A 174 -70.93 5.80 69.00
N LYS A 175 -71.62 6.36 68.00
CA LYS A 175 -72.86 7.14 68.21
C LYS A 175 -74.00 6.29 68.77
N GLU A 176 -74.18 5.07 68.29
CA GLU A 176 -75.21 4.16 68.79
C GLU A 176 -74.92 3.76 70.26
N VAL A 177 -73.66 3.47 70.58
CA VAL A 177 -73.23 3.21 71.96
C VAL A 177 -73.50 4.42 72.87
N GLU A 178 -73.23 5.63 72.40
CA GLU A 178 -73.49 6.84 73.16
C GLU A 178 -74.99 7.09 73.36
N PHE A 179 -75.81 6.84 72.33
CA PHE A 179 -77.27 6.90 72.44
C PHE A 179 -77.80 5.90 73.47
N LEU A 180 -77.29 4.67 73.47
CA LEU A 180 -77.65 3.65 74.44
C LEU A 180 -77.25 4.05 75.87
N ARG A 181 -76.06 4.64 76.06
CA ARG A 181 -75.63 5.21 77.35
C ARG A 181 -76.54 6.34 77.83
N GLN A 182 -76.96 7.24 76.95
CA GLN A 182 -77.90 8.30 77.32
C GLN A 182 -79.26 7.75 77.73
N LYS A 183 -79.74 6.71 77.04
CA LYS A 183 -81.00 6.03 77.37
C LYS A 183 -80.89 5.31 78.72
N GLU A 184 -79.77 4.68 79.01
CA GLU A 184 -79.45 4.09 80.32
C GLU A 184 -79.49 5.15 81.43
N ILE A 185 -78.81 6.28 81.25
CA ILE A 185 -78.83 7.41 82.20
C ILE A 185 -80.26 7.94 82.42
N HIS A 186 -81.08 8.00 81.37
CA HIS A 186 -82.47 8.44 81.46
C HIS A 186 -83.31 7.47 82.27
N LEU A 187 -83.21 6.17 81.99
CA LEU A 187 -83.90 5.12 82.72
C LEU A 187 -83.46 5.09 84.20
N GLN A 188 -82.17 5.28 84.48
CA GLN A 188 -81.65 5.39 85.84
C GLN A 188 -82.26 6.59 86.60
N LYS A 189 -82.41 7.74 85.93
CA LYS A 189 -83.09 8.92 86.52
C LYS A 189 -84.59 8.71 86.72
N GLU A 190 -85.24 7.93 85.85
CA GLU A 190 -86.66 7.58 85.98
C GLU A 190 -86.89 6.70 87.21
N VAL A 191 -86.01 5.72 87.42
CA VAL A 191 -85.98 4.87 88.61
C VAL A 191 -85.74 5.69 89.89
N ASP A 192 -84.79 6.63 89.86
CA ASP A 192 -84.47 7.43 91.05
C ASP A 192 -85.60 8.41 91.44
N LYS A 193 -86.43 8.84 90.48
CA LYS A 193 -87.54 9.78 90.71
C LYS A 193 -88.76 9.19 91.39
N THR A 194 -88.81 7.87 91.50
CA THR A 194 -90.10 7.18 91.56
C THR A 194 -90.21 6.32 92.82
N GLY A 195 -89.39 6.62 93.82
CA GLY A 195 -89.49 6.07 95.16
C GLY A 195 -90.82 6.41 95.83
N GLN A 196 -91.77 5.46 95.81
CA GLN A 196 -92.66 5.07 96.91
C GLN A 196 -93.67 4.02 96.41
N ASP A 197 -93.67 2.85 97.06
CA ASP A 197 -94.67 1.76 97.05
C ASP A 197 -95.30 1.34 95.71
N GLY A 198 -94.64 0.36 95.06
CA GLY A 198 -95.09 -0.31 93.83
C GLY A 198 -93.94 -0.69 92.88
N PHE A 199 -92.76 -0.12 93.12
CA PHE A 199 -91.63 -0.01 92.18
C PHE A 199 -90.73 -1.23 91.98
N SER A 200 -90.87 -2.27 92.80
CA SER A 200 -89.96 -3.42 92.73
C SER A 200 -90.09 -4.21 91.42
N LYS A 201 -91.26 -4.18 90.78
CA LYS A 201 -91.54 -4.98 89.58
C LYS A 201 -91.02 -4.36 88.29
N ASP A 202 -91.18 -3.05 88.11
CA ASP A 202 -90.75 -2.35 86.88
C ASP A 202 -89.23 -2.16 86.86
N MET A 203 -88.62 -1.86 88.00
CA MET A 203 -87.16 -1.81 88.14
C MET A 203 -86.52 -3.19 87.89
N ALA A 204 -87.14 -4.27 88.36
CA ALA A 204 -86.69 -5.63 88.04
C ALA A 204 -86.77 -5.95 86.54
N MET A 205 -87.78 -5.43 85.82
CA MET A 205 -87.88 -5.60 84.36
C MET A 205 -86.81 -4.79 83.60
N VAL A 206 -86.50 -3.57 84.04
CA VAL A 206 -85.44 -2.75 83.42
C VAL A 206 -84.07 -3.37 83.63
N LEU A 207 -83.74 -3.77 84.86
CA LEU A 207 -82.48 -4.47 85.17
C LEU A 207 -82.36 -5.79 84.40
N LYS A 208 -83.45 -6.56 84.29
CA LYS A 208 -83.45 -7.79 83.51
C LYS A 208 -83.13 -7.54 82.03
N ARG A 209 -83.75 -6.52 81.41
CA ARG A 209 -83.44 -6.14 80.01
C ARG A 209 -82.02 -5.64 79.82
N TYR A 210 -81.48 -4.93 80.81
CA TYR A 210 -80.09 -4.48 80.77
C TYR A 210 -79.11 -5.66 80.75
N TYR A 211 -79.28 -6.62 81.66
CA TYR A 211 -78.45 -7.83 81.67
C TYR A 211 -78.61 -8.67 80.39
N GLU A 212 -79.82 -8.79 79.84
CA GLU A 212 -80.05 -9.45 78.55
C GLU A 212 -79.31 -8.74 77.40
N MET A 213 -79.26 -7.39 77.41
CA MET A 213 -78.55 -6.61 76.40
C MET A 213 -77.03 -6.70 76.57
N GLU A 214 -76.51 -6.65 77.79
CA GLU A 214 -75.09 -6.87 78.07
C GLU A 214 -74.64 -8.27 77.63
N GLU A 215 -75.47 -9.29 77.88
CA GLU A 215 -75.20 -10.65 77.42
C GLU A 215 -75.16 -10.70 75.89
N GLN A 216 -76.15 -10.12 75.21
CA GLN A 216 -76.17 -10.03 73.74
C GLN A 216 -74.96 -9.27 73.19
N PHE A 217 -74.56 -8.17 73.82
CA PHE A 217 -73.39 -7.39 73.43
C PHE A 217 -72.09 -8.18 73.65
N GLY A 218 -71.98 -8.92 74.74
CA GLY A 218 -70.89 -9.86 75.00
C GLY A 218 -70.79 -10.94 73.93
N GLN A 219 -71.91 -11.53 73.53
CA GLN A 219 -72.00 -12.52 72.44
C GLN A 219 -71.65 -11.90 71.07
N ALA A 220 -72.10 -10.68 70.78
CA ALA A 220 -71.76 -9.96 69.56
C ALA A 220 -70.26 -9.64 69.50
N LYS A 221 -69.68 -9.12 70.58
CA LYS A 221 -68.24 -8.81 70.69
C LYS A 221 -67.37 -10.05 70.49
N THR A 222 -67.74 -11.19 71.09
CA THR A 222 -67.01 -12.45 70.90
C THR A 222 -67.14 -12.99 69.47
N SER A 223 -68.31 -12.82 68.85
CA SER A 223 -68.53 -13.18 67.44
C SER A 223 -67.71 -12.32 66.48
N ILE A 224 -67.69 -10.99 66.67
CA ILE A 224 -66.86 -10.06 65.88
C ILE A 224 -65.38 -10.40 66.05
N LYS A 225 -64.91 -10.64 67.29
CA LYS A 225 -63.52 -11.04 67.55
C LYS A 225 -63.15 -12.32 66.79
N ARG A 226 -64.06 -13.29 66.70
CA ARG A 226 -63.85 -14.53 65.95
C ARG A 226 -63.77 -14.28 64.44
N VAL A 227 -64.66 -13.44 63.90
CA VAL A 227 -64.65 -13.06 62.48
C VAL A 227 -63.36 -12.32 62.13
N VAL A 228 -62.97 -11.30 62.91
CA VAL A 228 -61.71 -10.55 62.67
C VAL A 228 -60.49 -11.47 62.70
N LYS A 229 -60.43 -12.42 63.66
CA LYS A 229 -59.33 -13.40 63.71
C LYS A 229 -59.30 -14.29 62.46
N THR A 230 -60.47 -14.68 61.94
CA THR A 230 -60.59 -15.51 60.74
C THR A 230 -60.16 -14.73 59.50
N VAL A 231 -60.66 -13.50 59.34
CA VAL A 231 -60.28 -12.59 58.22
C VAL A 231 -58.78 -12.30 58.23
N LEU A 232 -58.17 -12.07 59.39
CA LEU A 232 -56.72 -11.87 59.48
C LEU A 232 -55.94 -13.12 59.07
N ALA A 233 -56.40 -14.31 59.45
CA ALA A 233 -55.77 -15.56 59.05
C ALA A 233 -55.93 -15.83 57.54
N GLU A 234 -57.09 -15.52 56.96
CA GLU A 234 -57.32 -15.61 55.51
C GLU A 234 -56.48 -14.60 54.74
N LYS A 235 -56.38 -13.35 55.23
CA LYS A 235 -55.50 -12.33 54.65
C LYS A 235 -54.04 -12.80 54.62
N GLU A 236 -53.55 -13.36 55.73
CA GLU A 236 -52.18 -13.88 55.82
C GLU A 236 -51.95 -15.03 54.83
N LYS A 237 -52.92 -15.94 54.71
CA LYS A 237 -52.86 -17.03 53.73
C LYS A 237 -52.82 -16.52 52.29
N ILE A 238 -53.66 -15.55 51.95
CA ILE A 238 -53.66 -14.93 50.61
C ILE A 238 -52.33 -14.22 50.36
N PHE A 239 -51.80 -13.51 51.35
CA PHE A 239 -50.51 -12.83 51.24
C PHE A 239 -49.37 -13.82 50.95
N GLN A 240 -49.31 -14.94 51.67
CA GLN A 240 -48.33 -16.00 51.44
C GLN A 240 -48.46 -16.62 50.05
N GLN A 241 -49.69 -16.92 49.61
CA GLN A 241 -49.94 -17.45 48.26
C GLN A 241 -49.50 -16.46 47.17
N VAL A 242 -49.81 -15.18 47.32
CA VAL A 242 -49.39 -14.15 46.36
C VAL A 242 -47.87 -14.03 46.34
N GLN A 243 -47.21 -14.06 47.51
CA GLN A 243 -45.76 -14.00 47.59
C GLN A 243 -45.08 -15.20 46.92
N GLU A 244 -45.60 -16.42 47.14
CA GLU A 244 -45.11 -17.64 46.46
C GLU A 244 -45.27 -17.53 44.93
N HIS A 245 -46.44 -17.06 44.46
CA HIS A 245 -46.67 -16.86 43.03
C HIS A 245 -45.76 -15.80 42.41
N ILE A 246 -45.44 -14.72 43.13
CA ILE A 246 -44.49 -13.70 42.67
C ILE A 246 -43.09 -14.30 42.51
N VAL A 247 -42.61 -15.03 43.51
CA VAL A 247 -41.28 -15.66 43.47
C VAL A 247 -41.18 -16.70 42.36
N GLU A 248 -42.22 -17.53 42.19
CA GLU A 248 -42.24 -18.54 41.11
C GLU A 248 -42.30 -17.88 39.72
N ASN A 249 -43.09 -16.81 39.57
CA ASN A 249 -43.14 -16.06 38.31
C ASN A 249 -41.79 -15.39 38.01
N GLU A 250 -41.13 -14.80 39.00
CA GLU A 250 -39.80 -14.20 38.87
C GLU A 250 -38.78 -15.25 38.41
N LYS A 251 -38.77 -16.41 39.07
CA LYS A 251 -37.90 -17.53 38.69
C LYS A 251 -38.15 -17.98 37.23
N ARG A 252 -39.41 -18.15 36.83
CA ARG A 252 -39.76 -18.53 35.46
C ARG A 252 -39.34 -17.47 34.44
N MET A 253 -39.46 -16.18 34.76
CA MET A 253 -38.97 -15.11 33.90
C MET A 253 -37.44 -15.14 33.77
N GLN A 254 -36.73 -15.36 34.86
CA GLN A 254 -35.25 -15.50 34.84
C GLN A 254 -34.81 -16.70 33.99
N GLU A 255 -35.45 -17.86 34.13
CA GLU A 255 -35.16 -19.05 33.31
C GLU A 255 -35.40 -18.77 31.81
N ASN A 256 -36.53 -18.14 31.47
CA ASN A 256 -36.83 -17.77 30.09
C ASN A 256 -35.83 -16.75 29.52
N LEU A 257 -35.38 -15.78 30.33
CA LEU A 257 -34.36 -14.81 29.93
C LEU A 257 -33.03 -15.48 29.64
N MET A 258 -32.58 -16.39 30.52
CA MET A 258 -31.34 -17.16 30.33
C MET A 258 -31.39 -18.04 29.08
N ASP A 259 -32.52 -18.70 28.83
CA ASP A 259 -32.72 -19.53 27.63
C ASP A 259 -32.70 -18.69 26.34
N ASN A 260 -33.32 -17.50 26.38
CA ASN A 260 -33.30 -16.58 25.26
C ASN A 260 -31.90 -16.00 25.03
N GLU A 261 -31.18 -15.62 26.08
CA GLU A 261 -29.79 -15.17 25.99
C GLU A 261 -28.92 -16.26 25.33
N LYS A 262 -29.05 -17.51 25.77
CA LYS A 262 -28.30 -18.63 25.19
C LYS A 262 -28.62 -18.82 23.70
N LYS A 263 -29.89 -18.78 23.31
CA LYS A 263 -30.29 -18.87 21.89
C LYS A 263 -29.75 -17.73 21.05
N MET A 264 -29.74 -16.50 21.60
CA MET A 264 -29.15 -15.35 20.93
C MET A 264 -27.63 -15.51 20.77
N GLN A 265 -26.93 -15.98 21.80
CA GLN A 265 -25.50 -16.25 21.73
C GLN A 265 -25.18 -17.31 20.66
N GLU A 266 -25.93 -18.41 20.62
CA GLU A 266 -25.77 -19.45 19.58
C GLU A 266 -26.03 -18.91 18.17
N LEU A 267 -27.07 -18.09 18.00
CA LEU A 267 -27.40 -17.46 16.72
C LEU A 267 -26.32 -16.49 16.26
N VAL A 268 -25.79 -15.67 17.16
CA VAL A 268 -24.69 -14.73 16.88
C VAL A 268 -23.44 -15.49 16.48
N GLN A 269 -23.05 -16.52 17.24
CA GLN A 269 -21.88 -17.36 16.90
C GLN A 269 -22.03 -18.02 15.54
N LYS A 270 -23.22 -18.55 15.22
CA LYS A 270 -23.50 -19.14 13.92
C LYS A 270 -23.34 -18.13 12.78
N ARG A 271 -23.92 -16.93 12.89
CA ARG A 271 -23.79 -15.88 11.85
C ARG A 271 -22.35 -15.37 11.71
N LEU A 272 -21.60 -15.30 12.82
CA LEU A 272 -20.18 -14.93 12.79
C LEU A 272 -19.38 -15.95 11.99
N PHE A 273 -19.59 -17.24 12.24
CA PHE A 273 -18.91 -18.31 11.50
C PHE A 273 -19.27 -18.31 10.01
N GLU A 274 -20.54 -18.14 9.66
CA GLU A 274 -21.00 -18.05 8.26
C GLU A 274 -20.40 -16.83 7.53
N THR A 275 -20.32 -15.68 8.22
CA THR A 275 -19.70 -14.46 7.68
C THR A 275 -18.20 -14.63 7.47
N GLU A 276 -17.50 -15.22 8.44
CA GLU A 276 -16.05 -15.50 8.36
C GLU A 276 -15.74 -16.43 7.19
N ASP A 277 -16.48 -17.52 7.05
CA ASP A 277 -16.35 -18.50 5.96
C ASP A 277 -16.67 -17.87 4.59
N HIS A 278 -17.69 -17.00 4.50
CA HIS A 278 -17.99 -16.27 3.27
C HIS A 278 -16.85 -15.32 2.88
N LEU A 279 -16.35 -14.51 3.82
CA LEU A 279 -15.23 -13.59 3.58
C LEU A 279 -13.96 -14.34 3.20
N GLN A 280 -13.66 -15.45 3.87
CA GLN A 280 -12.50 -16.28 3.57
C GLN A 280 -12.57 -16.79 2.11
N ARG A 281 -13.70 -17.37 1.69
CA ARG A 281 -13.89 -17.82 0.30
C ARG A 281 -13.77 -16.68 -0.71
N GLN A 282 -14.30 -15.50 -0.38
CA GLN A 282 -14.22 -14.35 -1.26
C GLN A 282 -12.77 -13.87 -1.44
N VAL A 283 -12.00 -13.79 -0.35
CA VAL A 283 -10.59 -13.40 -0.38
C VAL A 283 -9.75 -14.43 -1.13
N GLU A 284 -9.92 -15.73 -0.83
CA GLU A 284 -9.23 -16.81 -1.53
C GLU A 284 -9.54 -16.80 -3.04
N GLY A 285 -10.81 -16.63 -3.42
CA GLY A 285 -11.21 -16.53 -4.83
C GLY A 285 -10.55 -15.34 -5.55
N ARG A 286 -10.49 -14.17 -4.91
CA ARG A 286 -9.82 -12.99 -5.48
C ARG A 286 -8.30 -13.18 -5.60
N LEU A 287 -7.67 -13.84 -4.62
CA LEU A 287 -6.24 -14.13 -4.67
C LEU A 287 -5.90 -15.09 -5.82
N THR A 288 -6.66 -16.16 -5.99
CA THR A 288 -6.47 -17.12 -7.09
C THR A 288 -6.66 -16.45 -8.46
N GLU A 289 -7.68 -15.60 -8.61
CA GLU A 289 -7.89 -14.88 -9.87
C GLU A 289 -6.76 -13.88 -10.16
N ASN A 290 -6.29 -13.15 -9.15
CA ASN A 290 -5.16 -12.25 -9.29
C ASN A 290 -3.87 -13.00 -9.66
N GLU A 291 -3.60 -14.15 -9.04
CA GLU A 291 -2.47 -15.01 -9.35
C GLU A 291 -2.49 -15.45 -10.83
N LYS A 292 -3.66 -15.90 -11.31
CA LYS A 292 -3.86 -16.27 -12.72
C LYS A 292 -3.63 -15.09 -13.67
N GLN A 293 -4.10 -13.89 -13.32
CA GLN A 293 -3.87 -12.69 -14.15
C GLN A 293 -2.39 -12.28 -14.18
N ILE A 294 -1.67 -12.42 -13.07
CA ILE A 294 -0.23 -12.18 -13.01
C ILE A 294 0.51 -13.19 -13.90
N GLU A 295 0.18 -14.47 -13.79
CA GLU A 295 0.78 -15.53 -14.61
C GLU A 295 0.57 -15.27 -16.12
N GLN A 296 -0.65 -14.92 -16.52
CA GLN A 296 -0.96 -14.57 -17.91
C GLN A 296 -0.14 -13.36 -18.40
N ARG A 297 0.00 -12.32 -17.57
CA ARG A 297 0.81 -11.13 -17.92
C ARG A 297 2.29 -11.46 -18.03
N LEU A 298 2.82 -12.33 -17.17
CA LEU A 298 4.20 -12.80 -17.23
C LEU A 298 4.47 -13.54 -18.54
N VAL A 299 3.64 -14.54 -18.87
CA VAL A 299 3.75 -15.29 -20.13
C VAL A 299 3.67 -14.36 -21.34
N ALA A 300 2.72 -13.41 -21.36
CA ALA A 300 2.60 -12.45 -22.46
C ALA A 300 3.84 -11.55 -22.60
N ASN A 301 4.46 -11.15 -21.49
CA ASN A 301 5.67 -10.34 -21.50
C ASN A 301 6.90 -11.15 -21.93
N GLU A 302 7.02 -12.42 -21.51
CA GLU A 302 8.09 -13.32 -21.96
C GLU A 302 8.08 -13.48 -23.48
N VAL A 303 6.90 -13.70 -24.08
CA VAL A 303 6.74 -13.80 -25.53
C VAL A 303 7.18 -12.51 -26.24
N LYS A 304 6.80 -11.34 -25.71
CA LYS A 304 7.23 -10.04 -26.28
C LYS A 304 8.74 -9.82 -26.19
N ILE A 305 9.34 -10.14 -25.04
CA ILE A 305 10.79 -10.03 -24.83
C ILE A 305 11.52 -10.91 -25.83
N TRP A 306 11.06 -12.15 -26.02
CA TRP A 306 11.67 -13.08 -26.97
C TRP A 306 11.53 -12.59 -28.42
N GLY A 307 10.36 -12.06 -28.80
CA GLY A 307 10.14 -11.45 -30.10
C GLY A 307 11.08 -10.28 -30.38
N HIS A 308 11.20 -9.32 -29.44
CA HIS A 308 12.14 -8.20 -29.57
C HIS A 308 13.61 -8.68 -29.63
N ALA A 309 13.98 -9.70 -28.85
CA ALA A 309 15.32 -10.25 -28.88
C ALA A 309 15.66 -10.84 -30.27
N GLN A 310 14.70 -11.53 -30.90
CA GLN A 310 14.87 -12.05 -32.26
C GLN A 310 14.99 -10.93 -33.30
N GLU A 311 14.17 -9.88 -33.20
CA GLU A 311 14.26 -8.72 -34.09
C GLU A 311 15.61 -8.01 -33.98
N ILE A 312 16.10 -7.80 -32.76
CA ILE A 312 17.43 -7.21 -32.51
C ILE A 312 18.51 -8.10 -33.11
N GLN A 313 18.44 -9.42 -32.89
CA GLN A 313 19.40 -10.37 -33.44
C GLN A 313 19.41 -10.33 -34.98
N GLN A 314 18.24 -10.20 -35.61
CA GLN A 314 18.13 -10.11 -37.06
C GLN A 314 18.73 -8.80 -37.60
N LYS A 315 18.42 -7.66 -36.98
CA LYS A 315 19.01 -6.35 -37.33
C LYS A 315 20.54 -6.34 -37.20
N VAL A 316 21.07 -6.96 -36.13
CA VAL A 316 22.52 -7.09 -35.94
C VAL A 316 23.14 -7.91 -37.07
N LYS A 317 22.53 -9.03 -37.48
CA LYS A 317 23.01 -9.83 -38.61
C LYS A 317 23.02 -9.03 -39.92
N GLU A 318 21.93 -8.31 -40.20
CA GLU A 318 21.81 -7.47 -41.41
C GLU A 318 22.88 -6.37 -41.45
N ASN A 319 23.08 -5.68 -40.33
CA ASN A 319 24.12 -4.64 -40.21
C ASN A 319 25.54 -5.20 -40.39
N ILE A 320 25.83 -6.40 -39.86
CA ILE A 320 27.13 -7.06 -40.06
C ILE A 320 27.35 -7.34 -41.54
N VAL A 321 26.36 -7.91 -42.24
CA VAL A 321 26.45 -8.19 -43.67
C VAL A 321 26.65 -6.92 -44.49
N GLU A 322 25.92 -5.84 -44.18
CA GLU A 322 26.07 -4.55 -44.87
C GLU A 322 27.48 -3.96 -44.64
N HIS A 323 27.99 -4.04 -43.41
CA HIS A 323 29.33 -3.55 -43.08
C HIS A 323 30.43 -4.37 -43.74
N ASP A 324 30.32 -5.69 -43.76
CA ASP A 324 31.25 -6.58 -44.45
C ASP A 324 31.27 -6.28 -45.96
N GLN A 325 30.11 -6.05 -46.57
CA GLN A 325 30.02 -5.65 -47.97
C GLN A 325 30.74 -4.32 -48.25
N LYS A 326 30.55 -3.30 -47.39
CA LYS A 326 31.26 -2.01 -47.50
C LYS A 326 32.77 -2.15 -47.35
N ILE A 327 33.23 -3.02 -46.44
CA ILE A 327 34.66 -3.34 -46.29
C ILE A 327 35.20 -3.95 -47.58
N MET A 328 34.50 -4.95 -48.15
CA MET A 328 34.91 -5.63 -49.37
C MET A 328 34.99 -4.68 -50.57
N GLU A 329 34.02 -3.77 -50.73
CA GLU A 329 34.03 -2.74 -51.77
C GLU A 329 35.20 -1.76 -51.61
N SER A 330 35.46 -1.31 -50.37
CA SER A 330 36.60 -0.43 -50.06
C SER A 330 37.95 -1.11 -50.35
N LEU A 331 38.10 -2.38 -49.98
CA LEU A 331 39.29 -3.18 -50.29
C LEU A 331 39.49 -3.34 -51.80
N ALA A 332 38.43 -3.66 -52.55
CA ALA A 332 38.50 -3.79 -54.01
C ALA A 332 38.90 -2.47 -54.68
N LYS A 333 38.36 -1.34 -54.22
CA LYS A 333 38.72 -0.01 -54.72
C LYS A 333 40.19 0.33 -54.43
N ASN A 334 40.67 0.05 -53.23
CA ASN A 334 42.07 0.30 -52.86
C ASN A 334 43.02 -0.59 -53.67
N ASP A 335 42.70 -1.87 -53.88
CA ASP A 335 43.48 -2.77 -54.73
C ASP A 335 43.57 -2.25 -56.18
N GLN A 336 42.46 -1.77 -56.73
CA GLN A 336 42.41 -1.13 -58.05
C GLN A 336 43.31 0.12 -58.11
N GLN A 337 43.23 1.01 -57.12
CA GLN A 337 44.07 2.21 -57.05
C GLN A 337 45.57 1.88 -56.94
N ILE A 338 45.93 0.86 -56.17
CA ILE A 338 47.31 0.38 -56.06
C ILE A 338 47.81 -0.13 -57.42
N LYS A 339 47.00 -0.93 -58.13
CA LYS A 339 47.34 -1.43 -59.48
C LYS A 339 47.55 -0.30 -60.47
N GLU A 340 46.68 0.70 -60.47
CA GLU A 340 46.79 1.88 -61.33
C GLU A 340 48.05 2.69 -61.01
N SER A 341 48.35 2.91 -59.72
CA SER A 341 49.57 3.62 -59.29
C SER A 341 50.85 2.88 -59.69
N ILE A 342 50.88 1.55 -59.55
CA ILE A 342 52.01 0.72 -60.00
C ILE A 342 52.20 0.86 -61.52
N ALA A 343 51.13 0.75 -62.30
CA ALA A 343 51.19 0.87 -63.76
C ALA A 343 51.70 2.26 -64.22
N GLN A 344 51.28 3.33 -63.54
CA GLN A 344 51.77 4.69 -63.80
C GLN A 344 53.27 4.83 -63.49
N HIS A 345 53.72 4.30 -62.35
CA HIS A 345 55.14 4.33 -61.98
C HIS A 345 56.00 3.52 -62.97
N ASP A 346 55.54 2.35 -63.40
CA ASP A 346 56.23 1.54 -64.41
C ASP A 346 56.41 2.29 -65.73
N GLU A 347 55.38 3.03 -66.18
CA GLU A 347 55.47 3.82 -67.41
C GLU A 347 56.41 5.03 -67.25
N GLN A 348 56.39 5.71 -66.11
CA GLN A 348 57.34 6.79 -65.79
C GLN A 348 58.79 6.28 -65.79
N ILE A 349 59.03 5.08 -65.25
CA ILE A 349 60.35 4.43 -65.27
C ILE A 349 60.78 4.15 -66.71
N LYS A 350 59.92 3.58 -67.56
CA LYS A 350 60.23 3.34 -68.98
C LYS A 350 60.57 4.62 -69.72
N GLU A 351 59.79 5.68 -69.55
CA GLU A 351 60.06 6.99 -70.16
C GLU A 351 61.40 7.56 -69.70
N SER A 352 61.69 7.48 -68.39
CA SER A 352 62.95 7.95 -67.81
C SER A 352 64.15 7.19 -68.41
N ILE A 353 64.06 5.87 -68.50
CA ILE A 353 65.06 5.01 -69.16
C ILE A 353 65.24 5.40 -70.62
N ALA A 354 64.16 5.61 -71.38
CA ALA A 354 64.23 6.02 -72.78
C ALA A 354 64.92 7.37 -72.97
N LYS A 355 64.57 8.37 -72.15
CA LYS A 355 65.21 9.70 -72.14
C LYS A 355 66.70 9.60 -71.81
N HIS A 356 67.07 8.77 -70.84
CA HIS A 356 68.47 8.57 -70.45
C HIS A 356 69.27 7.88 -71.56
N ASN A 357 68.71 6.83 -72.18
CA ASN A 357 69.32 6.16 -73.34
C ASN A 357 69.53 7.10 -74.53
N GLN A 358 68.60 8.01 -74.79
CA GLN A 358 68.77 9.02 -75.84
C GLN A 358 69.90 10.01 -75.52
N LYS A 359 70.00 10.46 -74.26
CA LYS A 359 71.11 11.32 -73.79
C LYS A 359 72.46 10.62 -73.95
N ILE A 360 72.56 9.33 -73.58
CA ILE A 360 73.77 8.51 -73.76
C ILE A 360 74.12 8.43 -75.24
N LYS A 361 73.17 8.09 -76.13
CA LYS A 361 73.42 8.02 -77.58
C LYS A 361 73.94 9.34 -78.14
N LYS A 362 73.33 10.47 -77.75
CA LYS A 362 73.78 11.80 -78.20
C LYS A 362 75.20 12.10 -77.71
N SER A 363 75.48 11.83 -76.43
CA SER A 363 76.81 12.02 -75.85
C SER A 363 77.88 11.16 -76.52
N LEU A 364 77.57 9.90 -76.86
CA LEU A 364 78.46 9.02 -77.62
C LEU A 364 78.77 9.58 -79.01
N VAL A 365 77.77 10.05 -79.75
CA VAL A 365 77.98 10.66 -81.08
C VAL A 365 78.83 11.93 -80.99
N GLU A 366 78.60 12.78 -79.99
CA GLU A 366 79.42 13.97 -79.75
C GLU A 366 80.87 13.62 -79.40
N HIS A 367 81.08 12.57 -78.60
CA HIS A 367 82.42 12.07 -78.28
C HIS A 367 83.12 11.48 -79.50
N ASP A 368 82.44 10.65 -80.29
CA ASP A 368 82.97 10.09 -81.54
C ASP A 368 83.36 11.21 -82.53
N GLN A 369 82.55 12.26 -82.62
CA GLN A 369 82.84 13.42 -83.46
C GLN A 369 84.09 14.18 -82.96
N LYS A 370 84.18 14.44 -81.65
CA LYS A 370 85.37 15.07 -81.04
C LYS A 370 86.63 14.22 -81.24
N ILE A 371 86.52 12.89 -81.17
CA ILE A 371 87.62 11.97 -81.46
C ILE A 371 88.04 12.09 -82.92
N LYS A 372 87.09 12.10 -83.87
CA LYS A 372 87.39 12.29 -85.30
C LYS A 372 88.05 13.63 -85.58
N GLU A 373 87.55 14.72 -84.98
CA GLU A 373 88.14 16.06 -85.08
C GLU A 373 89.55 16.09 -84.51
N GLY A 374 89.77 15.52 -83.32
CA GLY A 374 91.11 15.42 -82.72
C GLY A 374 92.07 14.57 -83.55
N ILE A 375 91.62 13.48 -84.19
CA ILE A 375 92.43 12.70 -85.13
C ILE A 375 92.74 13.51 -86.40
N ALA A 376 91.76 14.26 -86.93
CA ALA A 376 91.96 15.11 -88.11
C ALA A 376 92.97 16.23 -87.83
N GLU A 377 92.87 16.89 -86.67
CA GLU A 377 93.82 17.92 -86.20
C GLU A 377 95.24 17.34 -86.07
N LEU A 378 95.38 16.14 -85.48
CA LEU A 378 96.65 15.42 -85.40
C LEU A 378 97.20 14.97 -86.76
N SER A 379 96.35 14.83 -87.78
CA SER A 379 96.75 14.42 -89.14
C SER A 379 97.07 15.61 -90.07
N GLY A 380 96.60 16.82 -89.74
CA GLY A 380 96.80 18.05 -90.50
C GLY A 380 98.06 18.83 -90.11
N GLU A 381 98.57 18.63 -88.90
CA GLU A 381 99.90 19.10 -88.54
C GLU A 381 100.96 18.14 -89.07
N THR A 382 101.82 18.68 -89.93
CA THR A 382 103.05 18.05 -90.40
C THR A 382 103.73 17.29 -89.27
N VAL A 383 103.77 15.96 -89.41
CA VAL A 383 104.76 15.11 -88.75
C VAL A 383 106.12 15.72 -89.10
N ASN A 384 106.65 16.53 -88.19
CA ASN A 384 108.02 17.00 -88.32
C ASN A 384 108.91 15.75 -88.28
N LYS A 385 110.02 15.79 -89.02
CA LYS A 385 110.96 14.67 -89.16
C LYS A 385 111.75 14.40 -87.87
N GLN A 386 111.20 14.71 -86.70
CA GLN A 386 111.83 14.51 -85.40
C GLN A 386 111.14 13.49 -84.48
N GLY A 387 109.97 12.91 -84.81
CA GLY A 387 109.50 11.71 -84.10
C GLY A 387 109.37 11.84 -82.58
N TYR A 388 108.66 12.86 -82.09
CA TYR A 388 108.32 12.97 -80.67
C TYR A 388 106.82 13.11 -80.48
N PHE A 389 106.24 12.17 -79.72
CA PHE A 389 104.90 12.29 -79.16
C PHE A 389 104.86 13.44 -78.15
N THR A 390 104.19 14.54 -78.50
CA THR A 390 104.03 15.73 -77.66
C THR A 390 102.85 15.56 -76.72
N ARG A 391 103.12 15.03 -75.53
CA ARG A 391 102.60 15.53 -74.23
C ARG A 391 103.41 14.91 -73.07
N MET A 392 104.73 14.99 -73.18
CA MET A 392 105.59 15.00 -72.00
C MET A 392 105.79 16.47 -71.61
N ILE A 393 105.27 16.88 -70.46
CA ILE A 393 105.66 18.15 -69.84
C ILE A 393 107.19 18.08 -69.67
N PRO A 394 107.97 18.96 -70.32
CA PRO A 394 109.42 18.93 -70.16
C PRO A 394 109.75 19.26 -68.71
N MET A 395 110.47 18.36 -68.04
CA MET A 395 111.05 18.62 -66.73
C MET A 395 111.99 19.82 -66.88
N LYS A 396 111.62 20.94 -66.27
CA LYS A 396 112.44 22.15 -66.31
C LYS A 396 113.63 21.92 -65.38
N GLU A 397 114.83 21.78 -65.94
CA GLU A 397 116.07 21.78 -65.15
C GLU A 397 116.30 23.20 -64.60
N ILE A 398 116.42 23.30 -63.29
CA ILE A 398 116.76 24.53 -62.57
C ILE A 398 118.18 24.34 -62.02
N PRO A 399 119.06 25.37 -62.03
CA PRO A 399 120.42 25.24 -61.53
C PRO A 399 120.46 24.67 -60.09
N ASN A 400 121.43 23.79 -59.80
CA ASN A 400 121.66 23.03 -58.55
C ASN A 400 120.86 21.71 -58.37
N ASP A 401 120.85 20.82 -59.38
CA ASP A 401 120.37 19.42 -59.30
C ASP A 401 118.90 19.20 -58.85
N MET A 402 118.05 20.24 -58.93
CA MET A 402 116.63 20.18 -58.54
C MET A 402 115.72 19.80 -59.72
N THR A 403 114.86 18.82 -59.52
CA THR A 403 113.81 18.35 -60.43
C THR A 403 112.44 18.88 -60.01
N GLN A 404 111.70 19.50 -60.93
CA GLN A 404 110.31 19.93 -60.69
C GLN A 404 109.31 18.80 -60.99
N ILE A 405 108.41 18.50 -60.05
CA ILE A 405 107.26 17.60 -60.26
C ILE A 405 105.97 18.42 -60.18
N THR A 406 105.18 18.37 -61.24
CA THR A 406 103.91 19.11 -61.35
C THR A 406 102.74 18.14 -61.19
N GLY A 407 101.82 18.42 -60.26
CA GLY A 407 100.58 17.65 -60.10
C GLY A 407 99.63 17.85 -61.29
N ALA A 408 98.88 16.80 -61.66
CA ALA A 408 98.06 16.74 -62.88
C ALA A 408 96.88 17.73 -62.97
N TYR A 409 96.58 18.50 -61.90
CA TYR A 409 95.44 19.42 -61.85
C TYR A 409 95.80 20.82 -61.31
N GLY A 410 96.95 21.37 -61.72
CA GLY A 410 97.14 22.84 -61.77
C GLY A 410 97.20 23.59 -60.44
N GLY A 411 97.54 22.95 -59.32
CA GLY A 411 97.71 23.61 -58.02
C GLY A 411 98.86 23.01 -57.20
N GLY A 412 100.05 23.62 -57.29
CA GLY A 412 101.26 23.29 -56.51
C GLY A 412 102.39 22.65 -57.33
N CYS A 413 103.57 23.28 -57.32
CA CYS A 413 104.82 22.73 -57.86
C CYS A 413 105.74 22.36 -56.71
N LEU A 414 106.39 21.19 -56.76
CA LEU A 414 107.52 20.88 -55.89
C LEU A 414 108.82 20.82 -56.68
N TYR A 415 109.88 21.36 -56.08
CA TYR A 415 111.25 21.25 -56.55
C TYR A 415 112.00 20.33 -55.59
N VAL A 416 112.62 19.27 -56.10
CA VAL A 416 113.34 18.30 -55.26
C VAL A 416 114.63 17.87 -55.92
N GLN A 417 115.73 17.85 -55.16
CA GLN A 417 117.03 17.39 -55.66
C GLN A 417 116.99 15.88 -55.92
N ARG A 418 117.39 15.45 -57.12
CA ARG A 418 117.13 14.09 -57.60
C ARG A 418 117.89 13.02 -56.80
N ASP A 419 119.08 13.38 -56.36
CA ASP A 419 120.00 12.65 -55.50
C ASP A 419 119.55 12.59 -54.02
N LYS A 420 118.57 13.41 -53.60
CA LYS A 420 117.96 13.34 -52.25
C LYS A 420 116.75 12.40 -52.16
N ILE A 421 116.18 12.00 -53.30
CA ILE A 421 115.14 10.95 -53.39
C ILE A 421 115.77 9.66 -53.92
N ALA A 422 116.81 9.16 -53.25
CA ALA A 422 117.53 7.96 -53.69
C ALA A 422 116.72 6.66 -53.50
N THR A 423 115.68 6.67 -52.64
CA THR A 423 114.88 5.49 -52.29
C THR A 423 113.39 5.81 -52.20
N TYR A 424 112.56 4.78 -52.27
CA TYR A 424 111.10 4.89 -52.20
C TYR A 424 110.59 5.52 -50.88
N ASP A 425 111.22 5.22 -49.73
CA ASP A 425 110.83 5.82 -48.45
C ASP A 425 111.06 7.34 -48.40
N ASN A 426 112.07 7.85 -49.11
CA ASN A 426 112.30 9.29 -49.22
C ASN A 426 111.18 9.97 -50.01
N PHE A 427 110.67 9.31 -51.07
CA PHE A 427 109.51 9.79 -51.82
C PHE A 427 108.23 9.68 -50.99
N ARG A 428 108.00 8.55 -50.31
CA ARG A 428 106.85 8.35 -49.41
C ARG A 428 106.83 9.38 -48.27
N ASN A 429 107.98 9.67 -47.66
CA ASN A 429 108.13 10.70 -46.64
C ASN A 429 107.89 12.09 -47.21
N LEU A 430 108.29 12.36 -48.46
CA LEU A 430 107.99 13.63 -49.14
C LEU A 430 106.48 13.80 -49.41
N ILE A 431 105.80 12.75 -49.89
CA ILE A 431 104.35 12.76 -50.11
C ILE A 431 103.58 12.90 -48.80
N LYS A 432 104.03 12.20 -47.75
CA LYS A 432 103.52 12.36 -46.39
C LYS A 432 103.81 13.76 -45.83
N SER A 433 104.97 14.36 -46.14
CA SER A 433 105.36 15.68 -45.61
C SER A 433 104.68 16.84 -46.34
N VAL A 434 104.39 16.71 -47.62
CA VAL A 434 103.79 17.79 -48.42
C VAL A 434 102.26 17.73 -48.38
N TRP A 435 101.68 16.53 -48.48
CA TRP A 435 100.24 16.34 -48.66
C TRP A 435 99.57 15.58 -47.51
N GLY A 436 100.33 15.16 -46.48
CA GLY A 436 99.79 14.49 -45.30
C GLY A 436 99.23 13.09 -45.55
N LEU A 437 99.48 12.50 -46.72
CA LEU A 437 98.98 11.18 -47.09
C LEU A 437 100.00 10.09 -46.73
N ASP A 438 99.68 9.26 -45.74
CA ASP A 438 100.48 8.08 -45.41
C ASP A 438 100.12 6.91 -46.34
N LEU A 439 100.94 6.73 -47.39
CA LEU A 439 100.78 5.66 -48.36
C LEU A 439 101.34 4.37 -47.77
N LYS A 440 100.49 3.45 -47.30
CA LYS A 440 100.92 2.09 -46.95
C LYS A 440 100.61 1.13 -48.11
N LEU A 441 101.61 0.35 -48.51
CA LEU A 441 101.48 -0.68 -49.52
C LEU A 441 100.75 -1.88 -48.89
N TYR A 442 99.61 -2.27 -49.46
CA TYR A 442 98.86 -3.43 -48.97
C TYR A 442 98.51 -4.31 -50.16
N SER A 443 99.18 -5.45 -50.29
CA SER A 443 98.95 -6.48 -51.32
C SER A 443 98.70 -5.91 -52.72
N ASP A 444 99.75 -5.28 -53.25
CA ASP A 444 99.91 -4.89 -54.67
C ASP A 444 99.21 -3.59 -55.11
N TYR A 445 98.62 -2.80 -54.20
CA TYR A 445 98.22 -1.41 -54.44
C TYR A 445 98.29 -0.54 -53.16
N TYR A 446 98.21 0.79 -53.30
CA TYR A 446 98.35 1.75 -52.19
C TYR A 446 96.98 2.24 -51.69
N ARG A 447 96.76 2.22 -50.36
CA ARG A 447 95.60 2.83 -49.69
C ARG A 447 96.05 3.92 -48.72
N THR A 448 95.26 4.98 -48.62
CA THR A 448 95.34 5.92 -47.50
C THR A 448 94.66 5.24 -46.31
N ASN A 449 95.31 5.22 -45.15
CA ASN A 449 94.90 4.37 -44.05
C ASN A 449 93.68 4.95 -43.32
N GLY A 450 92.47 4.57 -43.75
CA GLY A 450 91.20 4.93 -43.12
C GLY A 450 90.24 3.75 -43.07
N VAL A 451 90.47 2.81 -42.16
CA VAL A 451 89.62 1.63 -41.90
C VAL A 451 89.87 1.28 -40.41
N ASN A 452 88.94 1.38 -39.45
CA ASN A 452 87.66 0.69 -39.34
C ASN A 452 86.79 1.31 -38.21
N GLY A 453 85.47 1.34 -38.41
CA GLY A 453 84.50 1.20 -37.32
C GLY A 453 84.13 2.46 -36.54
N TYR A 454 83.45 3.42 -37.17
CA TYR A 454 82.54 4.31 -36.44
C TYR A 454 81.22 4.44 -37.19
N SER A 455 80.15 4.25 -36.42
CA SER A 455 78.77 4.39 -36.87
C SER A 455 78.49 5.80 -37.36
N TYR A 456 77.57 5.84 -38.29
CA TYR A 456 77.28 6.90 -39.24
C TYR A 456 76.44 8.05 -38.65
N GLU A 457 76.83 8.65 -37.51
CA GLU A 457 75.93 9.62 -36.85
C GLU A 457 76.40 11.07 -36.72
N HIS A 458 77.66 11.46 -36.94
CA HIS A 458 78.06 12.89 -36.83
C HIS A 458 78.87 13.47 -37.99
N TRP A 459 78.78 12.90 -39.19
CA TRP A 459 79.22 13.60 -40.41
C TRP A 459 78.04 14.36 -41.01
N HIS A 460 77.64 15.44 -40.32
CA HIS A 460 76.69 16.38 -40.90
C HIS A 460 77.28 16.99 -42.18
N THR A 461 76.56 16.73 -43.25
CA THR A 461 76.57 17.39 -44.56
C THR A 461 76.92 18.87 -44.52
N HIS A 462 78.21 19.21 -44.56
CA HIS A 462 78.72 20.45 -45.13
C HIS A 462 80.07 20.16 -45.79
N TYR A 463 80.21 20.56 -47.06
CA TYR A 463 81.47 20.61 -47.79
C TYR A 463 82.51 21.40 -46.97
N LEU A 464 83.51 20.73 -46.41
CA LEU A 464 84.68 21.41 -45.86
C LEU A 464 85.69 21.62 -47.00
N LYS A 465 85.72 22.83 -47.54
CA LYS A 465 86.87 23.33 -48.30
C LYS A 465 87.97 23.60 -47.27
N PHE A 466 88.98 22.76 -47.19
CA PHE A 466 90.16 23.07 -46.39
C PHE A 466 90.93 24.19 -47.08
N GLN A 467 91.04 25.37 -46.45
CA GLN A 467 91.86 26.46 -46.98
C GLN A 467 93.35 26.27 -46.69
N SER A 468 93.72 25.71 -45.54
CA SER A 468 95.12 25.37 -45.25
C SER A 468 95.24 24.27 -44.19
N ILE A 469 96.32 23.49 -44.31
CA ILE A 469 96.73 22.49 -43.33
C ILE A 469 98.10 22.93 -42.81
N THR A 470 98.22 23.12 -41.49
CA THR A 470 99.50 23.46 -40.85
C THR A 470 99.90 22.36 -39.88
N ILE A 471 101.14 21.89 -39.98
CA ILE A 471 101.69 20.83 -39.13
C ILE A 471 102.86 21.42 -38.32
N THR A 472 102.73 21.51 -36.99
CA THR A 472 103.77 22.04 -36.08
C THR A 472 104.27 20.96 -35.11
N PRO A 473 105.58 20.89 -34.79
CA PRO A 473 106.12 19.88 -33.87
C PRO A 473 105.49 19.98 -32.47
N TYR A 474 105.11 18.86 -31.86
CA TYR A 474 104.49 18.85 -30.52
C TYR A 474 105.57 18.96 -29.44
N HIS A 475 105.46 19.95 -28.55
CA HIS A 475 106.54 20.29 -27.61
C HIS A 475 106.90 19.11 -26.69
N ASN A 476 108.20 18.77 -26.69
CA ASN A 476 108.90 17.73 -25.92
C ASN A 476 108.97 16.31 -26.52
N ASN A 477 108.59 16.09 -27.78
CA ASN A 477 108.94 14.85 -28.50
C ASN A 477 109.15 15.07 -30.00
N SER A 478 110.36 14.85 -30.51
CA SER A 478 110.77 15.14 -31.90
C SER A 478 110.09 14.26 -32.96
N ASP A 479 109.46 13.16 -32.55
CA ASP A 479 108.88 12.19 -33.47
C ASP A 479 107.36 12.42 -33.72
N TYR A 480 106.76 13.44 -33.11
CA TYR A 480 105.32 13.76 -33.25
C TYR A 480 105.07 15.23 -33.65
N HIS A 481 104.05 15.44 -34.49
CA HIS A 481 103.61 16.76 -34.94
C HIS A 481 102.10 16.94 -34.70
N LEU A 482 101.69 18.14 -34.31
CA LEU A 482 100.30 18.58 -34.22
C LEU A 482 99.82 19.11 -35.58
N MET A 483 98.75 18.53 -36.13
CA MET A 483 98.15 18.99 -37.38
C MET A 483 96.90 19.83 -37.08
N ASN A 484 96.96 21.13 -37.35
CA ASN A 484 95.82 22.04 -37.27
C ASN A 484 95.26 22.29 -38.66
N CYS A 485 93.95 22.07 -38.81
CA CYS A 485 93.21 22.39 -40.02
C CYS A 485 92.33 23.60 -39.73
N THR A 486 92.52 24.69 -40.47
CA THR A 486 91.59 25.82 -40.46
C THR A 486 90.63 25.67 -41.64
N CYS A 487 89.34 25.74 -41.33
CA CYS A 487 88.27 25.80 -42.32
C CYS A 487 88.27 27.17 -42.99
#